data_AF-A0A957KAQ2-F1
#
_entry.id   AF-A0A957KAQ2-F1
#
_cell.length_a   1.000
_cell.length_b   1.000
_cell.length_c   1.000
_cell.angle_alpha   90.00
_cell.angle_beta   90.00
_cell.angle_gamma   90.00
#
_symmetry.space_group_name_H-M   'P 1'
#
loop_
_entity.id
_entity.type
_entity.pdbx_description
1 polymer ?
#
loop_
_entity_poly.entity_id
_entity_poly.type
_entity_poly.pdbx_seq_one_letter_code
_entity_poly.pdbx_strand_id
1 'polypeptide(L)'
;MSAATIDTRFVPTVPLTALQDAGALTVQAGGHTIALFLYDGEVFAIDNRCPHMGFPLDKGTVKDGLLACHWHHARFDLRTGGTFDQFADDVRAFPAEVRDGTIYIDVAPQPDRHDYYLERLQVGLERDIPLVIAKAVIYLLDNEGDPTLPFRIGLEFGCQNSLFGWGAGLTVLSGMMNMLPHLDADERPRALYHGLSMVAREVEGSPPRFPIRPLPGAPSDIPTLKAWFRQFIEVRDDEGAERCIVSALAAGATPAEMADMLFAAVTDHRYIDVGHPADFTNKALEALDKAGWDLAPVVLPSLVRGYARAARMEERNAWRYPIDIIEILAATFAAFPAQIAIEPSGRPIAHWRDQLVPHLLADDPKATVAAMLAALNAGCSMVELASVVTYAAARRIAHFHVSNE
;
A
#
# COMPACT_ATOMS: atom_id res chain seq x y z
N MET A 1 60.69 14.92 16.10
CA MET A 1 59.87 14.23 15.09
C MET A 1 58.49 14.06 15.69
N SER A 2 57.55 14.93 15.32
CA SER A 2 56.16 14.85 15.80
C SER A 2 55.51 13.65 15.13
N ALA A 3 54.99 12.71 15.92
CA ALA A 3 54.16 11.64 15.40
C ALA A 3 52.92 12.29 14.80
N ALA A 4 52.80 12.21 13.47
CA ALA A 4 51.59 12.63 12.77
C ALA A 4 50.44 11.78 13.30
N THR A 5 49.50 12.42 14.00
CA THR A 5 48.18 11.85 14.27
C THR A 5 47.60 11.44 12.92
N ILE A 6 47.48 10.13 12.69
CA ILE A 6 46.78 9.58 11.52
C ILE A 6 45.34 10.07 11.67
N ASP A 7 44.97 11.03 10.85
CA ASP A 7 43.59 11.45 10.71
C ASP A 7 42.81 10.29 10.08
N THR A 8 42.22 9.43 10.91
CA THR A 8 41.49 8.23 10.47
C THR A 8 40.25 8.56 9.62
N ARG A 9 39.89 9.84 9.53
CA ARG A 9 38.81 10.36 8.70
C ARG A 9 39.17 10.35 7.23
N PHE A 10 40.39 10.77 6.89
CA PHE A 10 40.87 10.89 5.51
C PHE A 10 41.78 9.71 5.15
N VAL A 11 41.27 8.80 4.32
CA VAL A 11 42.00 7.61 3.90
C VAL A 11 42.76 7.89 2.61
N PRO A 12 44.10 7.68 2.56
CA PRO A 12 44.86 7.79 1.32
C PRO A 12 44.47 6.67 0.36
N THR A 13 44.34 7.00 -0.93
CA THR A 13 43.89 6.06 -1.96
C THR A 13 44.94 5.88 -3.06
N VAL A 14 44.85 6.67 -4.13
CA VAL A 14 45.72 6.57 -5.31
C VAL A 14 46.38 7.92 -5.61
N PRO A 15 47.49 7.94 -6.36
CA PRO A 15 48.06 9.18 -6.87
C PRO A 15 47.09 9.91 -7.81
N LEU A 16 47.11 11.25 -7.79
CA LEU A 16 46.32 12.08 -8.71
C LEU A 16 46.62 11.76 -10.17
N THR A 17 47.87 11.44 -10.50
CA THR A 17 48.30 11.09 -11.87
C THR A 17 47.58 9.86 -12.41
N ALA A 18 47.31 8.86 -11.56
CA ALA A 18 46.58 7.67 -12.00
C ALA A 18 45.14 8.03 -12.43
N LEU A 19 44.49 8.94 -11.71
CA LEU A 19 43.15 9.43 -12.07
C LEU A 19 43.19 10.31 -13.33
N GLN A 20 44.22 11.14 -13.49
CA GLN A 20 44.44 11.94 -14.70
C GLN A 20 44.57 11.07 -15.96
N ASP A 21 45.27 9.93 -15.84
CA ASP A 21 45.48 9.01 -16.97
C ASP A 21 44.20 8.24 -17.34
N ALA A 22 43.39 7.87 -16.35
CA ALA A 22 42.20 7.03 -16.56
C ALA A 22 40.90 7.82 -16.77
N GLY A 23 40.83 9.08 -16.33
CA GLY A 23 39.62 9.91 -16.30
C GLY A 23 38.64 9.56 -15.18
N ALA A 24 38.43 8.26 -14.93
CA ALA A 24 37.68 7.72 -13.80
C ALA A 24 38.37 6.47 -13.23
N LEU A 25 38.32 6.31 -11.90
CA LEU A 25 38.90 5.16 -11.20
C LEU A 25 37.99 4.68 -10.07
N THR A 26 37.99 3.37 -9.81
CA THR A 26 37.36 2.82 -8.60
C THR A 26 38.41 2.55 -7.53
N VAL A 27 38.15 2.95 -6.29
CA VAL A 27 39.03 2.73 -5.14
C VAL A 27 38.26 2.13 -3.96
N GLN A 28 38.98 1.51 -3.03
CA GLN A 28 38.44 1.04 -1.76
C GLN A 28 38.93 1.95 -0.64
N ALA A 29 38.02 2.54 0.13
CA ALA A 29 38.37 3.38 1.28
C ALA A 29 37.31 3.25 2.38
N GLY A 30 37.73 3.00 3.62
CA GLY A 30 36.81 2.92 4.76
C GLY A 30 35.72 1.83 4.64
N GLY A 31 35.96 0.77 3.87
CA GLY A 31 34.94 -0.27 3.59
C GLY A 31 33.96 0.07 2.46
N HIS A 32 34.13 1.23 1.80
CA HIS A 32 33.32 1.66 0.67
C HIS A 32 34.05 1.45 -0.66
N THR A 33 33.29 1.05 -1.70
CA THR A 33 33.76 1.07 -3.09
C THR A 33 33.38 2.41 -3.70
N ILE A 34 34.36 3.25 -4.00
CA ILE A 34 34.18 4.66 -4.37
C ILE A 34 34.62 4.89 -5.81
N ALA A 35 33.80 5.56 -6.61
CA ALA A 35 34.15 6.04 -7.93
C ALA A 35 34.76 7.45 -7.83
N LEU A 36 35.98 7.59 -8.34
CA LEU A 36 36.71 8.83 -8.48
C LEU A 36 36.57 9.35 -9.91
N PHE A 37 36.32 10.65 -10.03
CA PHE A 37 36.25 11.36 -11.30
C PHE A 37 37.12 12.61 -11.24
N LEU A 38 37.82 12.91 -12.34
CA LEU A 38 38.49 14.19 -12.53
C LEU A 38 37.66 15.03 -13.50
N TYR A 39 37.10 16.13 -13.02
CA TYR A 39 36.28 17.03 -13.82
C TYR A 39 36.64 18.49 -13.51
N ASP A 40 36.88 19.31 -14.53
CA ASP A 40 37.33 20.70 -14.39
C ASP A 40 38.57 20.89 -13.47
N GLY A 41 39.45 19.90 -13.44
CA GLY A 41 40.67 19.91 -12.61
C GLY A 41 40.44 19.61 -11.12
N GLU A 42 39.20 19.30 -10.72
CA GLU A 42 38.83 18.91 -9.36
C GLU A 42 38.53 17.41 -9.28
N VAL A 43 38.87 16.80 -8.14
CA VAL A 43 38.60 15.39 -7.85
C VAL A 43 37.27 15.27 -7.15
N PHE A 44 36.38 14.44 -7.71
CA PHE A 44 35.10 14.10 -7.10
C PHE A 44 35.09 12.62 -6.73
N ALA A 45 34.49 12.30 -5.59
CA ALA A 45 34.39 10.95 -5.07
C ALA A 45 32.94 10.66 -4.68
N ILE A 46 32.35 9.61 -5.24
CA ILE A 46 30.98 9.18 -4.94
C ILE A 46 30.93 7.67 -4.73
N ASP A 47 29.89 7.16 -4.06
CA ASP A 47 29.69 5.71 -3.96
C ASP A 47 29.60 5.10 -5.36
N ASN A 48 30.34 4.04 -5.63
CA ASN A 48 30.32 3.42 -6.96
C ASN A 48 29.01 2.66 -7.20
N ARG A 49 28.23 2.37 -6.16
CA ARG A 49 26.95 1.67 -6.30
C ARG A 49 25.84 2.70 -6.57
N CYS A 50 25.33 2.71 -7.80
CA CYS A 50 24.18 3.55 -8.16
C CYS A 50 23.02 3.30 -7.19
N PRO A 51 22.53 4.35 -6.50
CA PRO A 51 21.51 4.18 -5.46
C PRO A 51 20.16 3.70 -6.02
N HIS A 52 19.93 3.81 -7.34
CA HIS A 52 18.72 3.28 -7.98
C HIS A 52 18.63 1.75 -7.88
N MET A 53 19.55 1.01 -8.52
CA MET A 53 19.56 -0.47 -8.55
C MET A 53 20.97 -1.09 -8.51
N GLY A 54 22.00 -0.31 -8.21
CA GLY A 54 23.34 -0.81 -7.91
C GLY A 54 24.32 -0.93 -9.07
N PHE A 55 24.04 -0.31 -10.22
CA PHE A 55 25.01 -0.25 -11.33
C PHE A 55 26.32 0.45 -10.90
N PRO A 56 27.50 -0.02 -11.37
CA PRO A 56 28.78 0.65 -11.15
C PRO A 56 28.81 2.03 -11.83
N LEU A 57 28.85 3.09 -11.03
CA LEU A 57 28.83 4.48 -11.48
C LEU A 57 30.12 4.93 -12.16
N ASP A 58 31.26 4.27 -11.90
CA ASP A 58 32.53 4.48 -12.62
C ASP A 58 32.41 4.16 -14.12
N LYS A 59 31.38 3.40 -14.53
CA LYS A 59 31.04 3.17 -15.93
C LYS A 59 30.16 4.27 -16.53
N GLY A 60 29.63 5.18 -15.73
CA GLY A 60 28.76 6.26 -16.18
C GLY A 60 29.48 7.32 -17.02
N THR A 61 28.71 8.21 -17.64
CA THR A 61 29.25 9.34 -18.41
C THR A 61 29.16 10.62 -17.58
N VAL A 62 30.28 11.32 -17.43
CA VAL A 62 30.31 12.68 -16.88
C VAL A 62 30.28 13.70 -18.00
N LYS A 63 29.37 14.66 -17.92
CA LYS A 63 29.32 15.82 -18.82
C LYS A 63 28.75 17.01 -18.06
N ASP A 64 29.38 18.18 -18.18
CA ASP A 64 28.90 19.42 -17.57
C ASP A 64 28.69 19.30 -16.02
N GLY A 65 29.52 18.51 -15.35
CA GLY A 65 29.44 18.22 -13.91
C GLY A 65 28.35 17.22 -13.52
N LEU A 66 27.64 16.64 -14.48
CA LEU A 66 26.55 15.70 -14.28
C LEU A 66 26.98 14.29 -14.68
N LEU A 67 26.81 13.34 -13.76
CA LEU A 67 27.06 11.92 -13.98
C LEU A 67 25.76 11.21 -14.37
N ALA A 68 25.74 10.58 -15.55
CA ALA A 68 24.65 9.74 -16.00
C ALA A 68 25.00 8.25 -15.87
N CYS A 69 24.20 7.52 -15.08
CA CYS A 69 24.30 6.06 -14.94
C CYS A 69 23.94 5.37 -16.27
N HIS A 70 24.73 4.42 -16.74
CA HIS A 70 24.46 3.75 -18.02
C HIS A 70 23.33 2.72 -18.00
N TRP A 71 22.89 2.27 -16.82
CA TRP A 71 21.79 1.30 -16.74
C TRP A 71 20.41 1.92 -16.98
N HIS A 72 19.97 2.79 -16.07
CA HIS A 72 18.62 3.37 -16.09
C HIS A 72 18.64 4.89 -16.26
N HIS A 73 19.81 5.46 -16.59
CA HIS A 73 19.98 6.88 -16.91
C HIS A 73 19.63 7.86 -15.79
N ALA A 74 19.60 7.42 -14.52
CA ALA A 74 19.58 8.32 -13.38
C ALA A 74 20.81 9.24 -13.42
N ARG A 75 20.56 10.53 -13.18
CA ARG A 75 21.57 11.59 -13.25
C ARG A 75 21.84 12.16 -11.88
N PHE A 76 23.11 12.42 -11.62
CA PHE A 76 23.60 12.90 -10.33
C PHE A 76 24.49 14.12 -10.55
N ASP A 77 24.36 15.13 -9.69
CA ASP A 77 25.39 16.15 -9.55
C ASP A 77 26.63 15.48 -8.96
N LEU A 78 27.76 15.59 -9.66
CA LEU A 78 29.01 14.96 -9.27
C LEU A 78 29.58 15.54 -7.96
N ARG A 79 29.22 16.78 -7.62
CA ARG A 79 29.68 17.47 -6.40
C ARG A 79 28.91 17.02 -5.17
N THR A 80 27.58 17.11 -5.21
CA THR A 80 26.73 16.84 -4.04
C THR A 80 26.23 15.41 -3.97
N GLY A 81 26.19 14.69 -5.10
CA GLY A 81 25.53 13.40 -5.24
C GLY A 81 24.00 13.48 -5.39
N GLY A 82 23.43 14.70 -5.36
CA GLY A 82 22.00 14.94 -5.51
C GLY A 82 21.49 14.45 -6.87
N THR A 83 20.37 13.75 -6.89
CA THR A 83 19.76 13.27 -8.14
C THR A 83 18.79 14.28 -8.73
N PHE A 84 18.76 14.34 -10.07
CA PHE A 84 17.75 15.09 -10.81
C PHE A 84 16.51 14.24 -11.13
N ASP A 85 16.60 12.94 -10.92
CA ASP A 85 15.63 11.97 -11.37
C ASP A 85 14.94 11.33 -10.16
N GLN A 86 13.71 11.75 -9.90
CA GLN A 86 12.94 11.40 -8.69
C GLN A 86 12.66 9.90 -8.53
N PHE A 87 12.96 9.06 -9.53
CA PHE A 87 12.90 7.59 -9.40
C PHE A 87 14.16 6.97 -8.77
N ALA A 88 15.22 7.75 -8.59
CA ALA A 88 16.45 7.37 -7.91
C ALA A 88 16.59 8.11 -6.56
N ASP A 89 17.47 7.62 -5.70
CA ASP A 89 17.87 8.33 -4.48
C ASP A 89 19.20 9.05 -4.73
N ASP A 90 19.62 9.95 -3.84
CA ASP A 90 20.90 10.63 -3.95
C ASP A 90 22.04 9.67 -3.67
N VAL A 91 23.10 9.75 -4.48
CA VAL A 91 24.32 8.98 -4.24
C VAL A 91 25.14 9.65 -3.15
N ARG A 92 25.80 8.86 -2.30
CA ARG A 92 26.71 9.39 -1.30
C ARG A 92 27.93 10.01 -1.99
N ALA A 93 28.11 11.32 -1.84
CA ALA A 93 29.35 12.01 -2.13
C ALA A 93 30.31 11.93 -0.92
N PHE A 94 31.61 11.79 -1.22
CA PHE A 94 32.69 11.77 -0.25
C PHE A 94 33.60 12.98 -0.50
N PRO A 95 33.86 13.83 0.52
CA PRO A 95 34.86 14.88 0.39
C PRO A 95 36.23 14.30 0.01
N ALA A 96 36.87 14.87 -1.01
CA ALA A 96 38.17 14.45 -1.50
C ALA A 96 39.18 15.61 -1.43
N GLU A 97 40.40 15.29 -1.02
CA GLU A 97 41.52 16.25 -0.96
C GLU A 97 42.76 15.66 -1.62
N VAL A 98 43.52 16.50 -2.33
CA VAL A 98 44.84 16.11 -2.85
C VAL A 98 45.92 16.64 -1.91
N ARG A 99 46.70 15.74 -1.30
CA ARG A 99 47.83 16.08 -0.43
C ARG A 99 49.09 15.42 -0.98
N ASP A 100 50.11 16.21 -1.29
CA ASP A 100 51.38 15.74 -1.87
C ASP A 100 51.20 14.79 -3.07
N GLY A 101 50.23 15.10 -3.95
CA GLY A 101 49.94 14.32 -5.15
C GLY A 101 49.14 13.03 -4.91
N THR A 102 48.71 12.74 -3.68
CA THR A 102 47.86 11.59 -3.34
C THR A 102 46.44 12.05 -3.03
N ILE A 103 45.44 11.30 -3.49
CA ILE A 103 44.02 11.55 -3.21
C ILE A 103 43.66 10.94 -1.85
N TYR A 104 43.14 11.77 -0.96
CA TYR A 104 42.58 11.39 0.35
C TYR A 104 41.07 11.55 0.32
N ILE A 105 40.36 10.57 0.87
CA ILE A 105 38.89 10.57 0.89
C ILE A 105 38.40 10.57 2.34
N ASP A 106 37.51 11.49 2.66
CA ASP A 106 36.80 11.53 3.94
C ASP A 106 35.73 10.43 3.97
N VAL A 107 35.96 9.41 4.78
CA VAL A 107 35.05 8.26 4.94
C VAL A 107 34.25 8.31 6.24
N ALA A 108 34.17 9.48 6.89
CA ALA A 108 33.35 9.66 8.08
C ALA A 108 31.91 9.17 7.83
N PRO A 109 31.27 8.51 8.81
CA PRO A 109 29.86 8.15 8.73
C PRO A 109 29.00 9.37 8.38
N GLN A 110 28.02 9.19 7.49
CA GLN A 110 27.04 10.24 7.24
C GLN A 110 26.09 10.37 8.44
N PRO A 111 25.55 11.57 8.68
CA PRO A 111 24.43 11.70 9.61
C PRO A 111 23.28 10.82 9.17
N ASP A 112 22.44 10.45 10.13
CA ASP A 112 21.19 9.72 9.88
C ASP A 112 20.36 10.43 8.80
N ARG A 113 19.87 9.65 7.84
CA ARG A 113 19.08 10.11 6.69
C ARG A 113 17.57 9.97 6.92
N HIS A 114 17.12 9.92 8.17
CA HIS A 114 15.72 9.81 8.53
C HIS A 114 14.81 10.81 7.78
N ASP A 115 15.08 12.12 7.89
CA ASP A 115 14.26 13.16 7.25
C ASP A 115 14.26 13.05 5.72
N TYR A 116 15.40 12.63 5.16
CA TYR A 116 15.51 12.34 3.74
C TYR A 116 14.54 11.21 3.34
N TYR A 117 14.51 10.09 4.06
CA TYR A 117 13.63 8.98 3.72
C TYR A 117 12.14 9.27 3.99
N LEU A 118 11.81 10.18 4.91
CA LEU A 118 10.45 10.72 5.02
C LEU A 118 10.04 11.48 3.75
N GLU A 119 10.90 12.36 3.25
CA GLU A 119 10.67 13.07 1.98
C GLU A 119 10.58 12.08 0.81
N ARG A 120 11.46 11.07 0.77
CA ARG A 120 11.40 10.02 -0.27
C ARG A 120 10.09 9.23 -0.23
N LEU A 121 9.57 8.92 0.95
CA LEU A 121 8.26 8.26 1.05
C LEU A 121 7.16 9.12 0.43
N GLN A 122 7.15 10.42 0.73
CA GLN A 122 6.17 11.37 0.17
C GLN A 122 6.30 11.46 -1.36
N VAL A 123 7.52 11.64 -1.89
CA VAL A 123 7.75 11.64 -3.35
C VAL A 123 7.29 10.33 -3.99
N GLY A 124 7.61 9.20 -3.36
CA GLY A 124 7.21 7.88 -3.84
C GLY A 124 5.69 7.73 -3.94
N LEU A 125 4.96 8.24 -2.95
CA LEU A 125 3.50 8.26 -2.92
C LEU A 125 2.91 9.21 -3.97
N GLU A 126 3.42 10.44 -4.06
CA GLU A 126 2.94 11.48 -4.99
C GLU A 126 3.11 11.13 -6.46
N ARG A 127 4.14 10.32 -6.78
CA ARG A 127 4.54 10.02 -8.16
C ARG A 127 4.34 8.55 -8.56
N ASP A 128 3.68 7.77 -7.71
CA ASP A 128 3.56 6.31 -7.82
C ASP A 128 4.87 5.64 -8.24
N ILE A 129 5.88 5.74 -7.36
CA ILE A 129 7.20 5.12 -7.58
C ILE A 129 7.42 4.01 -6.55
N PRO A 130 6.98 2.76 -6.83
CA PRO A 130 7.03 1.65 -5.87
C PRO A 130 8.42 1.39 -5.29
N LEU A 131 9.47 1.49 -6.09
CA LEU A 131 10.83 1.26 -5.60
C LEU A 131 11.28 2.28 -4.55
N VAL A 132 10.88 3.55 -4.72
CA VAL A 132 11.21 4.62 -3.77
C VAL A 132 10.41 4.42 -2.48
N ILE A 133 9.11 4.09 -2.58
CA ILE A 133 8.28 3.71 -1.43
C ILE A 133 8.93 2.55 -0.67
N ALA A 134 9.33 1.49 -1.37
CA ALA A 134 9.92 0.31 -0.76
C ALA A 134 11.19 0.63 0.04
N LYS A 135 12.12 1.41 -0.55
CA LYS A 135 13.37 1.79 0.12
C LYS A 135 13.14 2.68 1.34
N ALA A 136 12.22 3.63 1.23
CA ALA A 136 11.87 4.50 2.35
C ALA A 136 11.26 3.70 3.50
N VAL A 137 10.31 2.80 3.21
CA VAL A 137 9.70 1.92 4.23
C VAL A 137 10.74 1.02 4.88
N ILE A 138 11.63 0.38 4.11
CA ILE A 138 12.71 -0.45 4.66
C ILE A 138 13.58 0.39 5.60
N TYR A 139 14.02 1.58 5.15
CA TYR A 139 14.87 2.44 5.97
C TYR A 139 14.20 2.85 7.29
N LEU A 140 12.96 3.34 7.22
CA LEU A 140 12.23 3.83 8.40
C LEU A 140 11.96 2.69 9.40
N LEU A 141 11.59 1.49 8.91
CA LEU A 141 11.34 0.35 9.79
C LEU A 141 12.62 -0.23 10.39
N ASP A 142 13.69 -0.35 9.61
CA ASP A 142 14.93 -0.96 10.09
C ASP A 142 15.63 -0.07 11.14
N ASN A 143 15.50 1.25 11.05
CA ASN A 143 16.14 2.19 11.98
C ASN A 143 15.29 2.55 13.20
N GLU A 144 13.98 2.75 13.03
CA GLU A 144 13.09 3.16 14.14
C GLU A 144 12.38 1.98 14.81
N GLY A 145 12.14 0.90 14.07
CA GLY A 145 11.34 -0.24 14.53
C GLY A 145 9.83 0.04 14.68
N ASP A 146 9.36 1.27 14.40
CA ASP A 146 7.95 1.65 14.50
C ASP A 146 7.27 1.75 13.12
N PRO A 147 6.35 0.83 12.78
CA PRO A 147 5.60 0.90 11.52
C PRO A 147 4.56 2.02 11.47
N THR A 148 4.27 2.67 12.59
CA THR A 148 3.18 3.64 12.72
C THR A 148 3.42 4.89 11.90
N LEU A 149 4.66 5.39 11.84
CA LEU A 149 4.99 6.61 11.09
C LEU A 149 4.72 6.48 9.58
N PRO A 150 5.30 5.51 8.84
CA PRO A 150 5.00 5.34 7.42
C PRO A 150 3.52 4.98 7.16
N PHE A 151 2.88 4.25 8.08
CA PHE A 151 1.45 3.97 8.00
C PHE A 151 0.61 5.26 8.08
N ARG A 152 0.89 6.14 9.05
CA ARG A 152 0.22 7.44 9.21
C ARG A 152 0.38 8.32 7.98
N ILE A 153 1.60 8.39 7.42
CA ILE A 153 1.88 9.17 6.20
C ILE A 153 1.02 8.65 5.03
N GLY A 154 0.98 7.34 4.82
CA GLY A 154 0.16 6.72 3.77
C GLY A 154 -1.35 6.93 3.96
N LEU A 155 -1.82 6.79 5.21
CA LEU A 155 -3.21 6.97 5.59
C LEU A 155 -3.68 8.41 5.32
N GLU A 156 -2.92 9.40 5.78
CA GLU A 156 -3.21 10.82 5.56
C GLU A 156 -3.15 11.15 4.06
N PHE A 157 -2.07 10.73 3.39
CA PHE A 157 -1.88 10.97 1.95
C PHE A 157 -3.06 10.43 1.13
N GLY A 158 -3.48 9.18 1.34
CA GLY A 158 -4.59 8.59 0.58
C GLY A 158 -5.93 9.28 0.85
N CYS A 159 -6.19 9.69 2.10
CA CYS A 159 -7.44 10.36 2.46
C CYS A 159 -7.57 11.78 1.86
N GLN A 160 -6.42 12.44 1.63
CA GLN A 160 -6.36 13.82 1.13
C GLN A 160 -6.22 13.90 -0.40
N ASN A 161 -5.55 12.94 -1.04
CA ASN A 161 -5.19 13.03 -2.46
C ASN A 161 -6.14 12.29 -3.40
N SER A 162 -7.29 11.82 -2.90
CA SER A 162 -8.34 11.22 -3.72
C SER A 162 -9.67 11.94 -3.54
N LEU A 163 -10.19 12.58 -4.59
CA LEU A 163 -11.54 13.14 -4.61
C LEU A 163 -12.63 12.09 -4.30
N PHE A 164 -12.36 10.82 -4.55
CA PHE A 164 -13.25 9.72 -4.22
C PHE A 164 -13.23 9.35 -2.73
N GLY A 165 -12.20 9.80 -2.00
CA GLY A 165 -12.02 9.56 -0.58
C GLY A 165 -11.47 8.17 -0.30
N TRP A 166 -11.97 7.52 0.76
CA TRP A 166 -11.53 6.20 1.18
C TRP A 166 -11.83 5.13 0.13
N GLY A 167 -10.81 4.40 -0.31
CA GLY A 167 -10.93 3.32 -1.27
C GLY A 167 -10.20 2.05 -0.86
N ALA A 168 -9.98 1.16 -1.83
CA ALA A 168 -9.42 -0.16 -1.58
C ALA A 168 -7.97 -0.08 -1.10
N GLY A 169 -7.18 0.89 -1.60
CA GLY A 169 -5.79 1.10 -1.20
C GLY A 169 -5.65 1.32 0.30
N LEU A 170 -6.47 2.20 0.88
CA LEU A 170 -6.47 2.48 2.32
C LEU A 170 -6.98 1.30 3.15
N THR A 171 -7.97 0.57 2.64
CA THR A 171 -8.44 -0.68 3.24
C THR A 171 -7.34 -1.74 3.28
N VAL A 172 -6.59 -1.92 2.19
CA VAL A 172 -5.46 -2.86 2.13
C VAL A 172 -4.33 -2.41 3.04
N LEU A 173 -3.96 -1.12 3.03
CA LEU A 173 -2.93 -0.58 3.93
C LEU A 173 -3.27 -0.83 5.41
N SER A 174 -4.53 -0.60 5.80
CA SER A 174 -5.03 -0.87 7.15
C SER A 174 -4.98 -2.37 7.48
N GLY A 175 -5.37 -3.22 6.53
CA GLY A 175 -5.24 -4.68 6.64
C GLY A 175 -3.79 -5.12 6.84
N MET A 176 -2.85 -4.57 6.07
CA MET A 176 -1.43 -4.88 6.18
C MET A 176 -0.85 -4.45 7.53
N MET A 177 -1.26 -3.29 8.05
CA MET A 177 -0.87 -2.82 9.39
C MET A 177 -1.33 -3.78 10.49
N ASN A 178 -2.55 -4.33 10.37
CA ASN A 178 -3.06 -5.33 11.31
C ASN A 178 -2.33 -6.69 11.23
N MET A 179 -1.77 -7.02 10.08
CA MET A 179 -1.02 -8.26 9.89
C MET A 179 0.39 -8.21 10.47
N LEU A 180 0.99 -7.04 10.67
CA LEU A 180 2.40 -6.90 11.09
C LEU A 180 2.79 -7.72 12.34
N PRO A 181 1.98 -7.82 13.41
CA PRO A 181 2.32 -8.65 14.58
C PRO A 181 2.44 -10.14 14.28
N HIS A 182 1.92 -10.60 13.13
CA HIS A 182 1.94 -11.98 12.67
C HIS A 182 3.03 -12.25 11.63
N LEU A 183 3.82 -11.24 11.26
CA LEU A 183 4.87 -11.33 10.25
C LEU A 183 6.26 -11.32 10.88
N ASP A 184 7.16 -12.05 10.24
CA ASP A 184 8.60 -12.02 10.53
C ASP A 184 9.16 -10.62 10.22
N ALA A 185 10.26 -10.27 10.89
CA ALA A 185 10.79 -8.91 10.88
C ALA A 185 11.14 -8.41 9.47
N ASP A 186 11.67 -9.28 8.61
CA ASP A 186 12.03 -9.01 7.22
C ASP A 186 10.82 -8.92 6.27
N GLU A 187 9.65 -9.44 6.68
CA GLU A 187 8.42 -9.37 5.89
C GLU A 187 7.58 -8.12 6.19
N ARG A 188 7.75 -7.50 7.37
CA ARG A 188 6.97 -6.32 7.79
C ARG A 188 7.11 -5.12 6.83
N PRO A 189 8.32 -4.74 6.36
CA PRO A 189 8.45 -3.69 5.36
C PRO A 189 7.69 -3.99 4.08
N ARG A 190 7.62 -5.27 3.69
CA ARG A 190 6.94 -5.72 2.48
C ARG A 190 5.43 -5.51 2.58
N ALA A 191 4.83 -5.80 3.74
CA ALA A 191 3.40 -5.60 3.97
C ALA A 191 3.03 -4.11 3.87
N LEU A 192 3.78 -3.23 4.53
CA LEU A 192 3.55 -1.79 4.45
C LEU A 192 3.77 -1.25 3.03
N TYR A 193 4.86 -1.66 2.37
CA TYR A 193 5.12 -1.34 0.97
C TYR A 193 3.93 -1.68 0.07
N HIS A 194 3.36 -2.88 0.20
CA HIS A 194 2.21 -3.29 -0.62
C HIS A 194 0.99 -2.40 -0.41
N GLY A 195 0.68 -2.05 0.84
CA GLY A 195 -0.41 -1.12 1.15
C GLY A 195 -0.16 0.27 0.57
N LEU A 196 1.04 0.83 0.81
CA LEU A 196 1.43 2.17 0.39
C LEU A 196 1.46 2.32 -1.13
N SER A 197 2.01 1.35 -1.86
CA SER A 197 2.00 1.37 -3.32
C SER A 197 0.58 1.24 -3.89
N MET A 198 -0.31 0.52 -3.22
CA MET A 198 -1.71 0.45 -3.66
C MET A 198 -2.44 1.78 -3.42
N VAL A 199 -2.15 2.47 -2.32
CA VAL A 199 -2.62 3.85 -2.08
C VAL A 199 -2.11 4.79 -3.16
N ALA A 200 -0.80 4.80 -3.43
CA ALA A 200 -0.19 5.68 -4.44
C ALA A 200 -0.84 5.51 -5.82
N ARG A 201 -0.96 4.26 -6.29
CA ARG A 201 -1.59 3.94 -7.57
C ARG A 201 -3.08 4.30 -7.63
N GLU A 202 -3.81 4.15 -6.53
CA GLU A 202 -5.25 4.46 -6.49
C GLU A 202 -5.49 5.97 -6.60
N VAL A 203 -4.63 6.79 -6.00
CA VAL A 203 -4.76 8.25 -6.03
C VAL A 203 -4.08 8.90 -7.24
N GLU A 204 -3.27 8.16 -8.00
CA GLU A 204 -2.57 8.68 -9.17
C GLU A 204 -3.54 9.36 -10.15
N GLY A 205 -3.25 10.63 -10.48
CA GLY A 205 -4.09 11.44 -11.37
C GLY A 205 -5.43 11.91 -10.77
N SER A 206 -5.74 11.55 -9.52
CA SER A 206 -6.93 12.05 -8.82
C SER A 206 -6.70 13.48 -8.29
N PRO A 207 -7.71 14.36 -8.36
CA PRO A 207 -7.62 15.66 -7.72
C PRO A 207 -7.72 15.51 -6.18
N PRO A 208 -7.04 16.39 -5.41
CA PRO A 208 -7.09 16.34 -3.95
C PRO A 208 -8.46 16.78 -3.42
N ARG A 209 -8.75 16.40 -2.17
CA ARG A 209 -9.92 16.85 -1.41
C ARG A 209 -9.61 18.16 -0.70
N PHE A 210 -10.58 19.06 -0.70
CA PHE A 210 -10.53 20.28 0.10
C PHE A 210 -11.30 20.07 1.40
N PRO A 211 -10.68 20.28 2.58
CA PRO A 211 -11.35 20.05 3.85
C PRO A 211 -12.59 20.92 4.05
N ILE A 212 -13.69 20.30 4.47
CA ILE A 212 -14.90 21.01 4.91
C ILE A 212 -14.72 21.48 6.35
N ARG A 213 -15.13 22.72 6.61
CA ARG A 213 -15.05 23.33 7.96
C ARG A 213 -16.29 22.96 8.79
N PRO A 214 -16.13 22.80 10.12
CA PRO A 214 -17.25 22.53 11.01
C PRO A 214 -18.26 23.68 11.03
N LEU A 215 -19.44 23.42 11.61
CA LEU A 215 -20.45 24.44 11.88
C LEU A 215 -19.88 25.52 12.82
N PRO A 216 -20.21 26.81 12.58
CA PRO A 216 -19.78 27.88 13.47
C PRO A 216 -20.61 27.90 14.76
N GLY A 217 -20.06 28.49 15.82
CA GLY A 217 -20.78 28.73 17.07
C GLY A 217 -20.68 27.58 18.07
N ALA A 218 -21.63 27.53 19.02
CA ALA A 218 -21.67 26.47 20.02
C ALA A 218 -21.93 25.11 19.35
N PRO A 219 -21.23 24.04 19.77
CA PRO A 219 -21.39 22.73 19.16
C PRO A 219 -22.84 22.24 19.31
N SER A 220 -23.41 21.76 18.21
CA SER A 220 -24.65 20.99 18.26
C SER A 220 -24.39 19.67 19.00
N ASP A 221 -25.40 19.13 19.66
CA ASP A 221 -25.25 17.83 20.32
C ASP A 221 -25.05 16.71 19.29
N ILE A 222 -24.32 15.68 19.69
CA ILE A 222 -23.94 14.56 18.82
C ILE A 222 -25.16 13.80 18.27
N PRO A 223 -26.22 13.50 19.05
CA PRO A 223 -27.45 12.91 18.52
C PRO A 223 -28.08 13.69 17.37
N THR A 224 -28.13 15.02 17.48
CA THR A 224 -28.62 15.89 16.40
C THR A 224 -27.75 15.79 15.15
N LEU A 225 -26.42 15.87 15.28
CA LEU A 225 -25.49 15.73 14.16
C LEU A 225 -25.59 14.35 13.49
N LYS A 226 -25.77 13.28 14.28
CA LYS A 226 -26.04 11.93 13.78
C LYS A 226 -27.32 11.86 12.96
N ALA A 227 -28.40 12.47 13.44
CA ALA A 227 -29.68 12.50 12.73
C ALA A 227 -29.56 13.24 11.38
N TRP A 228 -28.89 14.39 11.37
CA TRP A 228 -28.64 15.14 10.13
C TRP A 228 -27.72 14.41 9.16
N PHE A 229 -26.66 13.77 9.63
CA PHE A 229 -25.78 12.96 8.79
C PHE A 229 -26.57 11.88 8.04
N ARG A 230 -27.40 11.11 8.76
CA ARG A 230 -28.27 10.09 8.14
C ARG A 230 -29.22 10.71 7.12
N GLN A 231 -29.81 11.87 7.43
CA GLN A 231 -30.67 12.59 6.50
C GLN A 231 -29.92 13.06 5.24
N PHE A 232 -28.69 13.56 5.37
CA PHE A 232 -27.86 13.98 4.23
C PHE A 232 -27.43 12.79 3.37
N ILE A 233 -27.08 11.65 3.97
CA ILE A 233 -26.86 10.40 3.23
C ILE A 233 -28.14 9.97 2.49
N GLU A 234 -29.31 10.13 3.12
CA GLU A 234 -30.59 9.79 2.50
C GLU A 234 -30.85 10.62 1.23
N VAL A 235 -30.56 11.91 1.26
CA VAL A 235 -30.74 12.82 0.11
C VAL A 235 -29.51 12.95 -0.79
N ARG A 236 -28.47 12.12 -0.56
CA ARG A 236 -27.23 12.07 -1.36
C ARG A 236 -26.45 13.40 -1.38
N ASP A 237 -26.47 14.12 -0.26
CA ASP A 237 -25.69 15.34 0.00
C ASP A 237 -24.40 14.99 0.74
N ASP A 238 -23.31 14.81 -0.01
CA ASP A 238 -21.99 14.50 0.56
C ASP A 238 -21.40 15.68 1.33
N GLU A 239 -21.60 16.93 0.90
CA GLU A 239 -21.06 18.11 1.58
C GLU A 239 -21.71 18.31 2.96
N GLY A 240 -23.05 18.23 3.03
CA GLY A 240 -23.80 18.32 4.27
C GLY A 240 -23.46 17.19 5.25
N ALA A 241 -23.34 15.96 4.74
CA ALA A 241 -22.95 14.79 5.52
C ALA A 241 -21.52 14.92 6.07
N GLU A 242 -20.57 15.36 5.25
CA GLU A 242 -19.19 15.56 5.67
C GLU A 242 -19.09 16.65 6.73
N ARG A 243 -19.85 17.74 6.57
CA ARG A 243 -19.93 18.81 7.55
C ARG A 243 -20.45 18.34 8.90
N CYS A 244 -21.34 17.35 8.95
CA CYS A 244 -21.80 16.74 10.20
C CYS A 244 -20.67 15.98 10.91
N ILE A 245 -19.87 15.20 10.18
CA ILE A 245 -18.73 14.46 10.75
C ILE A 245 -17.72 15.43 11.37
N VAL A 246 -17.25 16.42 10.60
CA VAL A 246 -16.23 17.37 11.11
C VAL A 246 -16.76 18.21 12.27
N SER A 247 -18.06 18.50 12.30
CA SER A 247 -18.70 19.22 13.42
C SER A 247 -18.82 18.35 14.66
N ALA A 248 -19.10 17.04 14.51
CA ALA A 248 -19.14 16.10 15.63
C ALA A 248 -17.75 15.95 16.28
N LEU A 249 -16.71 15.80 15.45
CA LEU A 249 -15.33 15.75 15.92
C LEU A 249 -14.93 17.06 16.64
N ALA A 250 -15.27 18.23 16.06
CA ALA A 250 -15.00 19.52 16.68
C ALA A 250 -15.78 19.72 18.00
N ALA A 251 -16.94 19.08 18.15
CA ALA A 251 -17.73 19.05 19.37
C ALA A 251 -17.18 18.08 20.44
N GLY A 252 -16.12 17.33 20.13
CA GLY A 252 -15.51 16.37 21.05
C GLY A 252 -16.18 15.00 21.07
N ALA A 253 -16.84 14.60 19.98
CA ALA A 253 -17.40 13.26 19.85
C ALA A 253 -16.34 12.19 20.11
N THR A 254 -16.72 11.20 20.91
CA THR A 254 -15.86 10.06 21.23
C THR A 254 -15.78 9.08 20.06
N PRO A 255 -14.76 8.20 20.03
CA PRO A 255 -14.68 7.10 19.07
C PRO A 255 -15.97 6.28 18.94
N ALA A 256 -16.59 5.96 20.08
CA ALA A 256 -17.83 5.18 20.13
C ALA A 256 -19.01 5.93 19.50
N GLU A 257 -19.15 7.23 19.76
CA GLU A 257 -20.20 8.05 19.17
C GLU A 257 -20.00 8.22 17.65
N MET A 258 -18.76 8.37 17.19
CA MET A 258 -18.45 8.44 15.76
C MET A 258 -18.76 7.11 15.06
N ALA A 259 -18.39 5.98 15.67
CA ALA A 259 -18.72 4.66 15.15
C ALA A 259 -20.24 4.44 15.09
N ASP A 260 -20.97 4.77 16.15
CA ASP A 260 -22.44 4.68 16.20
C ASP A 260 -23.11 5.57 15.13
N MET A 261 -22.58 6.78 14.90
CA MET A 261 -23.04 7.68 13.84
C MET A 261 -22.85 7.09 12.44
N LEU A 262 -21.66 6.56 12.15
CA LEU A 262 -21.29 6.01 10.85
C LEU A 262 -22.00 4.68 10.54
N PHE A 263 -22.05 3.76 11.50
CA PHE A 263 -22.72 2.47 11.31
C PHE A 263 -24.24 2.62 11.23
N ALA A 264 -24.84 3.54 11.99
CA ALA A 264 -26.28 3.79 11.85
C ALA A 264 -26.66 4.17 10.41
N ALA A 265 -25.89 5.04 9.77
CA ALA A 265 -26.14 5.42 8.37
C ALA A 265 -25.89 4.27 7.39
N VAL A 266 -24.86 3.43 7.62
CA VAL A 266 -24.51 2.33 6.73
C VAL A 266 -25.56 1.22 6.75
N THR A 267 -26.26 1.05 7.87
CA THR A 267 -27.30 0.03 8.07
C THR A 267 -28.73 0.48 7.78
N ASP A 268 -28.94 1.75 7.38
CA ASP A 268 -30.28 2.25 7.04
C ASP A 268 -30.86 1.61 5.78
N HIS A 269 -29.99 1.09 4.92
CA HIS A 269 -30.33 0.44 3.65
C HIS A 269 -29.82 -1.00 3.63
N ARG A 270 -30.54 -1.90 2.95
CA ARG A 270 -30.36 -3.35 3.13
C ARG A 270 -29.03 -3.89 2.64
N TYR A 271 -28.33 -3.19 1.74
CA TYR A 271 -26.88 -3.31 1.50
C TYR A 271 -26.46 -2.08 0.71
N ILE A 272 -25.80 -1.12 1.33
CA ILE A 272 -25.24 0.04 0.65
C ILE A 272 -23.97 -0.40 -0.11
N ASP A 273 -23.94 -0.24 -1.44
CA ASP A 273 -22.85 -0.68 -2.33
C ASP A 273 -22.32 -2.11 -2.04
N VAL A 274 -23.24 -3.06 -1.85
CA VAL A 274 -22.91 -4.47 -1.56
C VAL A 274 -22.09 -4.64 -0.26
N GLY A 275 -22.09 -3.63 0.61
CA GLY A 275 -21.42 -3.65 1.91
C GLY A 275 -20.06 -2.94 1.96
N HIS A 276 -19.55 -2.39 0.84
CA HIS A 276 -18.25 -1.68 0.85
C HIS A 276 -18.18 -0.53 1.86
N PRO A 277 -19.19 0.36 1.98
CA PRO A 277 -19.13 1.42 2.98
C PRO A 277 -19.07 0.90 4.41
N ALA A 278 -19.64 -0.28 4.71
CA ALA A 278 -19.53 -0.89 6.03
C ALA A 278 -18.11 -1.42 6.30
N ASP A 279 -17.51 -2.10 5.32
CA ASP A 279 -16.12 -2.57 5.39
C ASP A 279 -15.14 -1.40 5.52
N PHE A 280 -15.28 -0.38 4.67
CA PHE A 280 -14.42 0.81 4.68
C PHE A 280 -14.53 1.56 6.01
N THR A 281 -15.73 1.64 6.59
CA THR A 281 -15.92 2.23 7.91
C THR A 281 -15.20 1.45 8.99
N ASN A 282 -15.36 0.13 9.00
CA ASN A 282 -14.66 -0.72 9.94
C ASN A 282 -13.13 -0.57 9.80
N LYS A 283 -12.61 -0.55 8.57
CA LYS A 283 -11.18 -0.42 8.29
C LYS A 283 -10.64 0.97 8.63
N ALA A 284 -11.42 2.02 8.43
CA ALA A 284 -11.06 3.37 8.85
C ALA A 284 -10.98 3.51 10.38
N LEU A 285 -11.90 2.90 11.13
CA LEU A 285 -11.84 2.88 12.59
C LEU A 285 -10.63 2.08 13.09
N GLU A 286 -10.38 0.88 12.53
CA GLU A 286 -9.17 0.10 12.82
C GLU A 286 -7.89 0.91 12.51
N ALA A 287 -7.88 1.65 11.39
CA ALA A 287 -6.75 2.50 11.02
C ALA A 287 -6.52 3.61 12.05
N LEU A 288 -7.58 4.26 12.56
CA LEU A 288 -7.48 5.27 13.60
C LEU A 288 -7.01 4.68 14.95
N ASP A 289 -7.38 3.46 15.28
CA ASP A 289 -6.88 2.77 16.47
C ASP A 289 -5.38 2.45 16.39
N LYS A 290 -4.84 2.25 15.18
CA LYS A 290 -3.40 2.04 14.94
C LYS A 290 -2.63 3.35 14.80
N ALA A 291 -3.17 4.29 14.04
CA ALA A 291 -2.52 5.55 13.71
C ALA A 291 -2.61 6.56 14.86
N GLY A 292 -3.75 6.64 15.53
CA GLY A 292 -4.12 7.72 16.42
C GLY A 292 -5.37 8.45 15.92
N TRP A 293 -6.29 8.72 16.84
CA TRP A 293 -7.58 9.39 16.57
C TRP A 293 -7.44 10.89 16.26
N ASP A 294 -6.25 11.47 16.39
CA ASP A 294 -5.94 12.81 15.92
C ASP A 294 -6.07 12.95 14.39
N LEU A 295 -5.99 11.83 13.65
CA LEU A 295 -6.26 11.79 12.20
C LEU A 295 -7.74 11.66 11.82
N ALA A 296 -8.66 11.50 12.79
CA ALA A 296 -10.09 11.36 12.51
C ALA A 296 -10.68 12.50 11.64
N PRO A 297 -10.26 13.78 11.78
CA PRO A 297 -10.73 14.88 10.93
C PRO A 297 -10.34 14.76 9.45
N VAL A 298 -9.37 13.90 9.12
CA VAL A 298 -8.96 13.61 7.74
C VAL A 298 -9.58 12.30 7.26
N VAL A 299 -9.55 11.27 8.12
CA VAL A 299 -9.99 9.90 7.80
C VAL A 299 -11.50 9.79 7.69
N LEU A 300 -12.27 10.19 8.70
CA LEU A 300 -13.73 9.94 8.71
C LEU A 300 -14.47 10.70 7.60
N PRO A 301 -14.15 11.98 7.32
CA PRO A 301 -14.70 12.69 6.17
C PRO A 301 -14.47 11.99 4.82
N SER A 302 -13.34 11.29 4.66
CA SER A 302 -13.03 10.60 3.40
C SER A 302 -13.99 9.47 3.06
N LEU A 303 -14.74 8.95 4.03
CA LEU A 303 -15.74 7.90 3.81
C LEU A 303 -17.02 8.43 3.15
N VAL A 304 -17.36 9.70 3.40
CA VAL A 304 -18.72 10.26 3.20
C VAL A 304 -19.22 10.10 1.78
N ARG A 305 -18.35 10.33 0.79
CA ARG A 305 -18.71 10.20 -0.61
C ARG A 305 -19.13 8.76 -0.95
N GLY A 306 -18.43 7.77 -0.37
CA GLY A 306 -18.78 6.36 -0.49
C GLY A 306 -20.15 6.03 0.11
N TYR A 307 -20.62 6.79 1.11
CA TYR A 307 -21.99 6.67 1.60
C TYR A 307 -23.01 7.37 0.70
N ALA A 308 -22.83 8.67 0.45
CA ALA A 308 -23.82 9.50 -0.22
C ALA A 308 -24.04 9.10 -1.69
N ARG A 309 -22.99 8.60 -2.35
CA ARG A 309 -23.02 8.20 -3.76
C ARG A 309 -23.26 6.72 -3.98
N ALA A 310 -23.39 5.92 -2.92
CA ALA A 310 -23.57 4.49 -3.06
C ALA A 310 -24.85 4.11 -3.80
N ALA A 311 -24.78 3.03 -4.55
CA ALA A 311 -25.97 2.34 -5.02
C ALA A 311 -26.61 1.60 -3.85
N ARG A 312 -27.94 1.70 -3.73
CA ARG A 312 -28.69 0.95 -2.74
C ARG A 312 -29.23 -0.30 -3.40
N MET A 313 -28.96 -1.47 -2.83
CA MET A 313 -29.27 -2.73 -3.50
C MET A 313 -30.77 -2.96 -3.67
N GLU A 314 -31.59 -2.47 -2.74
CA GLU A 314 -33.05 -2.46 -2.83
C GLU A 314 -33.61 -1.61 -3.99
N GLU A 315 -32.82 -0.68 -4.53
CA GLU A 315 -33.20 0.10 -5.73
C GLU A 315 -32.93 -0.69 -7.02
N ARG A 316 -32.16 -1.79 -6.97
CA ARG A 316 -31.76 -2.56 -8.16
C ARG A 316 -32.80 -3.62 -8.52
N ASN A 317 -33.00 -3.83 -9.82
CA ASN A 317 -33.90 -4.84 -10.35
C ASN A 317 -33.59 -6.27 -9.87
N ALA A 318 -32.31 -6.59 -9.66
CA ALA A 318 -31.87 -7.91 -9.19
C ALA A 318 -32.48 -8.30 -7.82
N TRP A 319 -32.85 -7.32 -6.99
CA TRP A 319 -33.47 -7.55 -5.68
C TRP A 319 -34.98 -7.76 -5.73
N ARG A 320 -35.61 -7.75 -6.91
CA ARG A 320 -37.05 -8.03 -7.03
C ARG A 320 -37.40 -9.51 -6.87
N TYR A 321 -36.43 -10.40 -7.07
CA TYR A 321 -36.59 -11.85 -6.91
C TYR A 321 -35.37 -12.43 -6.19
N PRO A 322 -35.11 -12.04 -4.93
CA PRO A 322 -33.94 -12.51 -4.21
C PRO A 322 -34.07 -14.02 -4.00
N ILE A 323 -33.01 -14.75 -4.33
CA ILE A 323 -32.93 -16.16 -3.94
C ILE A 323 -32.40 -16.18 -2.51
N ASP A 324 -33.19 -16.71 -1.58
CA ASP A 324 -32.78 -16.86 -0.18
C ASP A 324 -31.76 -17.99 -0.05
N ILE A 325 -30.49 -17.66 -0.29
CA ILE A 325 -29.37 -18.59 -0.16
C ILE A 325 -29.23 -19.05 1.30
N ILE A 326 -29.61 -18.23 2.28
CA ILE A 326 -29.49 -18.60 3.70
C ILE A 326 -30.46 -19.75 4.01
N GLU A 327 -31.71 -19.65 3.57
CA GLU A 327 -32.70 -20.72 3.74
C GLU A 327 -32.22 -22.03 3.07
N ILE A 328 -31.72 -21.94 1.83
CA ILE A 328 -31.20 -23.08 1.07
C ILE A 328 -30.02 -23.74 1.80
N LEU A 329 -29.06 -22.94 2.25
CA LEU A 329 -27.88 -23.44 2.96
C LEU A 329 -28.24 -24.00 4.34
N ALA A 330 -29.16 -23.36 5.08
CA ALA A 330 -29.62 -23.86 6.37
C ALA A 330 -30.27 -25.24 6.25
N ALA A 331 -31.15 -25.43 5.26
CA ALA A 331 -31.74 -26.74 4.97
C ALA A 331 -30.70 -27.78 4.57
N THR A 332 -29.68 -27.37 3.80
CA THR A 332 -28.60 -28.25 3.36
C THR A 332 -27.69 -28.67 4.51
N PHE A 333 -27.31 -27.73 5.38
CA PHE A 333 -26.48 -28.02 6.56
C PHE A 333 -27.22 -28.90 7.57
N ALA A 334 -28.54 -28.77 7.68
CA ALA A 334 -29.35 -29.69 8.48
C ALA A 334 -29.37 -31.13 7.91
N ALA A 335 -29.22 -31.27 6.59
CA ALA A 335 -29.18 -32.56 5.89
C ALA A 335 -27.75 -33.06 5.62
N PHE A 336 -26.73 -32.38 6.17
CA PHE A 336 -25.33 -32.67 5.90
C PHE A 336 -24.91 -34.03 6.49
N PRO A 337 -24.09 -34.84 5.80
CA PRO A 337 -23.65 -36.13 6.34
C PRO A 337 -22.89 -35.96 7.65
N ALA A 338 -23.17 -36.81 8.64
CA ALA A 338 -22.51 -36.76 9.96
C ALA A 338 -21.01 -37.06 9.89
N GLN A 339 -20.57 -37.78 8.86
CA GLN A 339 -19.17 -38.03 8.56
C GLN A 339 -18.94 -37.79 7.08
N ILE A 340 -17.88 -37.05 6.74
CA ILE A 340 -17.51 -36.77 5.36
C ILE A 340 -16.11 -37.30 5.12
N ALA A 341 -15.96 -38.06 4.04
CA ALA A 341 -14.66 -38.53 3.60
C ALA A 341 -13.79 -37.35 3.15
N ILE A 342 -12.59 -37.25 3.71
CA ILE A 342 -11.56 -36.33 3.22
C ILE A 342 -10.76 -37.00 2.11
N GLU A 343 -10.46 -38.29 2.27
CA GLU A 343 -9.72 -39.08 1.31
C GLU A 343 -10.55 -39.40 0.07
N PRO A 344 -9.93 -39.45 -1.13
CA PRO A 344 -10.63 -39.74 -2.37
C PRO A 344 -11.42 -41.04 -2.34
N SER A 345 -12.60 -41.02 -2.94
CA SER A 345 -13.52 -42.15 -3.02
C SER A 345 -13.00 -43.37 -3.81
N GLY A 346 -11.85 -43.24 -4.48
CA GLY A 346 -11.32 -44.21 -5.44
C GLY A 346 -12.01 -44.19 -6.81
N ARG A 347 -13.07 -43.38 -6.99
CA ARG A 347 -13.69 -43.16 -8.31
C ARG A 347 -12.85 -42.20 -9.15
N PRO A 348 -12.85 -42.33 -10.49
CA PRO A 348 -12.21 -41.33 -11.35
C PRO A 348 -12.88 -39.96 -11.18
N ILE A 349 -12.09 -38.89 -11.05
CA ILE A 349 -12.63 -37.52 -10.88
C ILE A 349 -13.56 -37.09 -12.02
N ALA A 350 -13.39 -37.65 -13.23
CA ALA A 350 -14.27 -37.42 -14.38
C ALA A 350 -15.73 -37.79 -14.08
N HIS A 351 -15.97 -38.85 -13.30
CA HIS A 351 -17.31 -39.26 -12.88
C HIS A 351 -18.04 -38.12 -12.15
N TRP A 352 -17.37 -37.50 -11.17
CA TRP A 352 -17.94 -36.40 -10.40
C TRP A 352 -18.05 -35.11 -11.22
N ARG A 353 -17.11 -34.87 -12.15
CA ARG A 353 -17.18 -33.71 -13.06
C ARG A 353 -18.39 -33.79 -13.98
N ASP A 354 -18.62 -34.93 -14.61
CA ASP A 354 -19.73 -35.12 -15.54
C ASP A 354 -21.08 -34.94 -14.83
N GLN A 355 -21.15 -35.35 -13.56
CA GLN A 355 -22.35 -35.18 -12.75
C GLN A 355 -22.55 -33.73 -12.26
N LEU A 356 -21.53 -33.08 -11.71
CA LEU A 356 -21.71 -31.83 -10.95
C LEU A 356 -21.51 -30.58 -11.79
N VAL A 357 -20.61 -30.58 -12.78
CA VAL A 357 -20.27 -29.37 -13.55
C VAL A 357 -21.48 -28.75 -14.27
N PRO A 358 -22.42 -29.52 -14.85
CA PRO A 358 -23.63 -28.94 -15.44
C PRO A 358 -24.48 -28.14 -14.44
N HIS A 359 -24.56 -28.61 -13.18
CA HIS A 359 -25.29 -27.91 -12.12
C HIS A 359 -24.50 -26.70 -11.61
N LEU A 360 -23.19 -26.85 -11.35
CA LEU A 360 -22.32 -25.79 -10.87
C LEU A 360 -22.24 -24.57 -11.82
N LEU A 361 -22.47 -24.78 -13.11
CA LEU A 361 -22.49 -23.72 -14.12
C LEU A 361 -23.90 -23.24 -14.50
N ALA A 362 -24.95 -23.80 -13.89
CA ALA A 362 -26.34 -23.40 -14.10
C ALA A 362 -26.75 -22.25 -13.16
N ASP A 363 -27.83 -21.55 -13.51
CA ASP A 363 -28.41 -20.45 -12.73
C ASP A 363 -29.52 -20.93 -11.77
N ASP A 364 -29.28 -22.04 -11.07
CA ASP A 364 -30.19 -22.60 -10.07
C ASP A 364 -29.42 -23.05 -8.82
N PRO A 365 -29.31 -22.18 -7.80
CA PRO A 365 -28.56 -22.50 -6.59
C PRO A 365 -29.20 -23.64 -5.78
N LYS A 366 -30.52 -23.86 -5.87
CA LYS A 366 -31.18 -24.99 -5.17
C LYS A 366 -30.74 -26.31 -5.79
N ALA A 367 -30.77 -26.41 -7.12
CA ALA A 367 -30.31 -27.60 -7.83
C ALA A 367 -28.80 -27.83 -7.62
N THR A 368 -28.00 -26.77 -7.63
CA THR A 368 -26.55 -26.85 -7.41
C THR A 368 -26.21 -27.41 -6.03
N VAL A 369 -26.77 -26.83 -4.98
CA VAL A 369 -26.50 -27.28 -3.61
C VAL A 369 -27.03 -28.70 -3.38
N ALA A 370 -28.21 -29.03 -3.92
CA ALA A 370 -28.74 -30.39 -3.86
C ALA A 370 -27.85 -31.42 -4.57
N ALA A 371 -27.30 -31.09 -5.74
CA ALA A 371 -26.38 -31.97 -6.47
C ALA A 371 -25.07 -32.20 -5.71
N MET A 372 -24.52 -31.14 -5.10
CA MET A 372 -23.33 -31.25 -4.25
C MET A 372 -23.57 -32.15 -3.02
N LEU A 373 -24.70 -31.96 -2.33
CA LEU A 373 -25.08 -32.79 -1.20
C LEU A 373 -25.31 -34.26 -1.61
N ALA A 374 -25.95 -34.49 -2.76
CA ALA A 374 -26.13 -35.83 -3.32
C ALA A 374 -24.79 -36.52 -3.63
N ALA A 375 -23.81 -35.78 -4.18
CA ALA A 375 -22.48 -36.32 -4.43
C ALA A 375 -21.76 -36.70 -3.13
N LEU A 376 -21.81 -35.86 -2.09
CA LEU A 376 -21.26 -36.17 -0.77
C LEU A 376 -21.89 -37.44 -0.18
N ASN A 377 -23.22 -37.55 -0.24
CA ASN A 377 -23.95 -38.76 0.20
C ASN A 377 -23.60 -40.01 -0.61
N ALA A 378 -23.22 -39.85 -1.89
CA ALA A 378 -22.78 -40.94 -2.75
C ALA A 378 -21.30 -41.33 -2.54
N GLY A 379 -20.62 -40.71 -1.58
CA GLY A 379 -19.23 -40.99 -1.21
C GLY A 379 -18.19 -40.11 -1.89
N CYS A 380 -18.58 -39.02 -2.55
CA CYS A 380 -17.64 -38.00 -3.02
C CYS A 380 -16.94 -37.38 -1.81
N SER A 381 -15.61 -37.35 -1.82
CA SER A 381 -14.83 -36.70 -0.76
C SER A 381 -14.87 -35.17 -0.87
N MET A 382 -14.52 -34.46 0.21
CA MET A 382 -14.36 -33.01 0.15
C MET A 382 -13.30 -32.57 -0.86
N VAL A 383 -12.21 -33.34 -1.00
CA VAL A 383 -11.13 -33.02 -1.95
C VAL A 383 -11.62 -33.18 -3.40
N GLU A 384 -12.38 -34.24 -3.70
CA GLU A 384 -12.97 -34.43 -5.02
C GLU A 384 -14.02 -33.34 -5.32
N LEU A 385 -14.91 -33.04 -4.38
CA LEU A 385 -15.91 -31.99 -4.54
C LEU A 385 -15.25 -30.62 -4.78
N ALA A 386 -14.27 -30.26 -3.96
CA ALA A 386 -13.50 -29.02 -4.14
C ALA A 386 -12.82 -28.99 -5.52
N SER A 387 -12.18 -30.09 -5.94
CA SER A 387 -11.56 -30.20 -7.27
C SER A 387 -12.56 -29.97 -8.41
N VAL A 388 -13.78 -30.49 -8.30
CA VAL A 388 -14.82 -30.29 -9.31
C VAL A 388 -15.33 -28.86 -9.33
N VAL A 389 -15.53 -28.23 -8.16
CA VAL A 389 -15.90 -26.81 -8.05
C VAL A 389 -14.81 -25.92 -8.65
N THR A 390 -13.55 -26.16 -8.33
CA THR A 390 -12.40 -25.44 -8.92
C THR A 390 -12.36 -25.62 -10.43
N TYR A 391 -12.60 -26.84 -10.92
CA TYR A 391 -12.65 -27.10 -12.36
C TYR A 391 -13.81 -26.36 -13.05
N ALA A 392 -15.00 -26.33 -12.46
CA ALA A 392 -16.13 -25.56 -12.99
C ALA A 392 -15.81 -24.06 -13.04
N ALA A 393 -15.23 -23.50 -11.98
CA ALA A 393 -14.80 -22.11 -11.94
C ALA A 393 -13.75 -21.80 -13.02
N ALA A 394 -12.73 -22.66 -13.17
CA ALA A 394 -11.71 -22.52 -14.21
C ALA A 394 -12.31 -22.56 -15.62
N ARG A 395 -13.30 -23.44 -15.87
CA ARG A 395 -14.03 -23.47 -17.15
C ARG A 395 -14.82 -22.19 -17.39
N ARG A 396 -15.49 -21.65 -16.37
CA ARG A 396 -16.22 -20.39 -16.48
C ARG A 396 -15.26 -19.26 -16.87
N ILE A 397 -14.11 -19.16 -16.21
CA ILE A 397 -13.07 -18.15 -16.52
C ILE A 397 -12.49 -18.36 -17.92
N ALA A 398 -12.27 -19.62 -18.34
CA ALA A 398 -11.72 -19.91 -19.67
C ALA A 398 -12.72 -19.61 -20.81
N HIS A 399 -14.02 -19.73 -20.55
CA HIS A 399 -15.06 -19.55 -21.56
C HIS A 399 -15.66 -18.14 -21.58
N PHE A 400 -15.56 -17.40 -20.48
CA PHE A 400 -16.21 -16.11 -20.30
C PHE A 400 -15.25 -15.11 -19.69
N HIS A 401 -15.37 -13.86 -20.11
CA HIS A 401 -14.56 -12.78 -19.56
C HIS A 401 -14.82 -12.66 -18.05
N VAL A 402 -13.77 -12.34 -17.27
CA VAL A 402 -13.87 -12.19 -15.80
C VAL A 402 -14.58 -10.90 -15.37
N SER A 403 -14.82 -9.98 -16.30
CA SER A 403 -15.75 -8.87 -16.07
C SER A 403 -17.17 -9.38 -16.30
N ASN A 404 -18.01 -9.23 -15.28
CA ASN A 404 -19.46 -9.35 -15.46
C ASN A 404 -19.92 -8.13 -16.28
N GLU A 405 -19.92 -8.24 -17.61
CA GLU A 405 -20.75 -7.37 -18.46
C GLU A 405 -22.20 -7.83 -18.48
#